data_AF-C4IZK2-F1
#
_entry.id   AF-C4IZK2-F1
#
_cell.length_a   1.000
_cell.length_b   1.000
_cell.length_c   1.000
_cell.angle_alpha   90.00
_cell.angle_beta   90.00
_cell.angle_gamma   90.00
#
_symmetry.space_group_name_H-M   'P 1'
#
loop_
_entity.id
_entity.type
_entity.pdbx_description
1 polymer ?
#
loop_
_entity_poly.entity_id
_entity_poly.type
_entity_poly.pdbx_seq_one_letter_code
_entity_poly.pdbx_strand_id
1 'polypeptide(L)'
;MFLRRRLLSTAAAATAARGPPPIRVSLTESAGRGVFATRPVSSGELLHSAQPLVSHPSHSLLHEVCYNCLRRKPGEGRASSGGDYFCSDACRDHAKGFHDIEKNVDWSLFDYHCSSRDLKYPYMAKRLACMVISGAANADCLNILQPALLHQGTLIEMKEEFELLESTFRKAGFQEEITTCIL
;
A
#
# COMPACT_ATOMS: atom_id res chain seq x y z
N MET A 1 -36.95 -18.19 -3.91
CA MET A 1 -36.89 -17.54 -2.58
C MET A 1 -35.59 -17.95 -1.91
N PHE A 2 -34.48 -17.34 -2.30
CA PHE A 2 -33.13 -17.74 -1.87
C PHE A 2 -32.68 -16.82 -0.72
N LEU A 3 -32.46 -17.40 0.46
CA LEU A 3 -31.92 -16.70 1.61
C LEU A 3 -30.51 -16.17 1.29
N ARG A 4 -30.40 -14.85 1.07
CA ARG A 4 -29.15 -14.10 1.17
C ARG A 4 -28.59 -14.29 2.58
N ARG A 5 -27.69 -15.25 2.77
CA ARG A 5 -26.74 -15.21 3.89
C ARG A 5 -25.80 -14.03 3.63
N ARG A 6 -26.16 -12.87 4.19
CA ARG A 6 -25.22 -11.76 4.39
C ARG A 6 -24.06 -12.32 5.21
N LEU A 7 -22.91 -12.54 4.57
CA LEU A 7 -21.64 -12.61 5.28
C LEU A 7 -21.40 -11.19 5.80
N LEU A 8 -21.90 -10.96 7.02
CA LEU A 8 -21.46 -9.86 7.86
C LEU A 8 -19.94 -10.00 7.95
N SER A 9 -19.24 -9.08 7.29
CA SER A 9 -17.86 -8.81 7.61
C SER A 9 -17.80 -8.63 9.12
N THR A 10 -17.15 -9.56 9.82
CA THR A 10 -16.82 -9.39 11.22
C THR A 10 -15.76 -8.29 11.29
N ALA A 11 -16.19 -7.04 11.10
CA ALA A 11 -15.77 -6.01 12.01
C ALA A 11 -16.12 -6.58 13.38
N ALA A 12 -15.12 -7.10 14.08
CA ALA A 12 -15.26 -7.34 15.49
C ALA A 12 -15.67 -5.98 16.05
N ALA A 13 -16.97 -5.84 16.31
CA ALA A 13 -17.49 -4.82 17.17
C ALA A 13 -16.78 -5.09 18.49
N ALA A 14 -15.64 -4.42 18.68
CA ALA A 14 -15.04 -4.23 19.96
C ALA A 14 -16.16 -3.58 20.77
N THR A 15 -16.86 -4.40 21.54
CA THR A 15 -17.77 -3.97 22.57
C THR A 15 -17.06 -2.88 23.32
N ALA A 16 -17.53 -1.65 23.11
CA ALA A 16 -16.92 -0.45 23.62
C ALA A 16 -16.74 -0.59 25.13
N ALA A 17 -15.52 -0.91 25.57
CA ALA A 17 -15.10 -0.54 26.90
C ALA A 17 -15.26 0.99 26.96
N ARG A 18 -16.13 1.48 27.85
CA ARG A 18 -16.47 2.90 28.03
C ARG A 18 -15.30 3.70 28.61
N GLY A 19 -14.09 3.50 28.10
CA GLY A 19 -12.86 4.16 28.50
C GLY A 19 -12.15 4.78 27.31
N PRO A 20 -11.16 5.65 27.55
CA PRO A 20 -10.32 6.19 26.48
C PRO A 20 -9.66 5.04 25.70
N PRO A 21 -9.34 5.24 24.40
CA PRO A 21 -8.62 4.25 23.61
C PRO A 21 -7.38 3.74 24.36
N PRO A 22 -7.02 2.44 24.24
CA PRO A 22 -5.93 1.85 25.04
C PRO A 22 -4.57 2.49 24.79
N ILE A 23 -4.47 3.28 23.71
CA ILE A 23 -3.30 4.04 23.31
C ILE A 23 -3.67 5.49 22.98
N ARG A 24 -2.73 6.41 23.18
CA ARG A 24 -2.82 7.82 22.76
C ARG A 24 -1.52 8.25 22.09
N VAL A 25 -1.60 9.23 21.19
CA VAL A 25 -0.40 9.87 20.62
C VAL A 25 0.01 11.05 21.51
N SER A 26 1.30 11.18 21.80
CA SER A 26 1.87 12.33 22.50
C SER A 26 3.30 12.61 22.03
N LEU A 27 3.95 13.64 22.57
CA LEU A 27 5.34 13.95 22.25
C LEU A 27 6.28 13.16 23.17
N THR A 28 7.39 12.71 22.60
CA THR A 28 8.55 12.18 23.29
C THR A 28 9.58 13.30 23.48
N GLU A 29 10.52 13.12 24.40
CA GLU A 29 11.56 14.12 24.67
C GLU A 29 12.53 14.31 23.50
N SER A 30 12.74 13.28 22.66
CA SER A 30 13.79 13.28 21.63
C SER A 30 13.43 12.66 20.28
N ALA A 31 12.31 11.96 20.16
CA ALA A 31 11.93 11.20 18.95
C ALA A 31 10.66 11.72 18.25
N GLY A 32 10.18 12.92 18.63
CA GLY A 32 8.95 13.49 18.08
C GLY A 32 7.70 12.79 18.64
N ARG A 33 6.77 12.37 17.78
CA ARG A 33 5.49 11.75 18.19
C ARG A 33 5.68 10.28 18.56
N GLY A 34 5.12 9.88 19.71
CA GLY A 34 5.07 8.50 20.20
C GLY A 34 3.65 8.04 20.53
N VAL A 35 3.47 6.72 20.63
CA VAL A 35 2.22 6.07 21.04
C VAL A 35 2.38 5.54 22.46
N PHE A 36 1.48 5.94 23.36
CA PHE A 36 1.55 5.66 24.80
C PHE A 36 0.30 4.95 25.28
N ALA A 37 0.45 3.97 26.17
CA ALA A 37 -0.70 3.32 26.80
C ALA A 37 -1.47 4.30 27.70
N THR A 38 -2.81 4.19 27.70
CA THR A 38 -3.68 4.99 28.59
C THR A 38 -4.11 4.24 29.85
N ARG A 39 -3.80 2.94 29.91
CA ARG A 39 -4.08 2.01 31.00
C ARG A 39 -3.13 0.80 30.93
N PRO A 40 -3.09 -0.07 31.94
CA PRO A 40 -2.41 -1.36 31.83
C PRO A 40 -2.91 -2.17 30.62
N VAL A 41 -1.97 -2.84 29.94
CA VAL A 41 -2.21 -3.68 28.76
C VAL A 41 -1.83 -5.12 29.10
N SER A 42 -2.73 -6.06 28.83
CA SER A 42 -2.47 -7.48 29.10
C SER A 42 -1.69 -8.13 27.96
N SER A 43 -0.97 -9.23 28.26
CA SER A 43 -0.32 -10.03 27.22
C SER A 43 -1.36 -10.58 26.23
N GLY A 44 -1.09 -10.43 24.93
CA GLY A 44 -2.00 -10.85 23.85
C GLY A 44 -3.17 -9.91 23.58
N GLU A 45 -3.26 -8.77 24.26
CA GLU A 45 -4.34 -7.81 24.04
C GLU A 45 -4.19 -7.07 22.70
N LEU A 46 -5.28 -6.98 21.93
CA LEU A 46 -5.32 -6.20 20.68
C LEU A 46 -5.42 -4.71 20.98
N LEU A 47 -4.33 -3.97 20.70
CA LEU A 47 -4.28 -2.52 20.91
C LEU A 47 -4.84 -1.69 19.75
N HIS A 48 -4.58 -2.13 18.52
CA HIS A 48 -4.96 -1.42 17.31
C HIS A 48 -4.97 -2.35 16.11
N SER A 49 -5.84 -2.08 15.15
CA SER A 49 -5.86 -2.69 13.83
C SER A 49 -5.96 -1.60 12.78
N ALA A 50 -5.11 -1.64 11.77
CA ALA A 50 -5.13 -0.75 10.61
C ALA A 50 -5.19 -1.54 9.32
N GLN A 51 -5.78 -0.93 8.29
CA GLN A 51 -5.58 -1.37 6.91
C GLN A 51 -4.36 -0.65 6.34
N PRO A 52 -3.52 -1.33 5.55
CA PRO A 52 -2.41 -0.67 4.88
C PRO A 52 -2.96 0.38 3.91
N LEU A 53 -2.38 1.58 3.93
CA LEU A 53 -2.71 2.62 2.95
C LEU A 53 -2.29 2.19 1.55
N VAL A 54 -1.12 1.56 1.44
CA VAL A 54 -0.60 1.00 0.21
C VAL A 54 0.09 -0.34 0.50
N SER A 55 -0.14 -1.32 -0.37
CA SER A 55 0.56 -2.60 -0.35
C SER A 55 0.88 -3.06 -1.77
N HIS A 56 2.04 -3.67 -1.95
CA HIS A 56 2.47 -4.22 -3.22
C HIS A 56 3.13 -5.58 -2.98
N PRO A 57 2.78 -6.65 -3.72
CA PRO A 57 3.50 -7.92 -3.64
C PRO A 57 4.97 -7.74 -3.98
N SER A 58 5.89 -8.39 -3.27
CA SER A 58 7.26 -8.46 -3.77
C SER A 58 7.28 -9.13 -5.14
N HIS A 59 8.21 -8.71 -6.01
CA HIS A 59 8.25 -9.21 -7.39
C HIS A 59 8.31 -10.75 -7.46
N SER A 60 9.12 -11.38 -6.59
CA SER A 60 9.23 -12.83 -6.47
C SER A 60 7.95 -13.55 -5.99
N LEU A 61 7.00 -12.82 -5.40
CA LEU A 61 5.78 -13.37 -4.82
C LEU A 61 4.51 -12.99 -5.59
N LEU A 62 4.62 -12.30 -6.74
CA LEU A 62 3.47 -11.84 -7.54
C LEU A 62 2.46 -12.96 -7.87
N HIS A 63 2.93 -14.19 -8.00
CA HIS A 63 2.09 -15.35 -8.31
C HIS A 63 1.70 -16.20 -7.08
N GLU A 64 2.22 -15.87 -5.90
CA GLU A 64 1.99 -16.59 -4.65
C GLU A 64 0.99 -15.90 -3.73
N VAL A 65 0.77 -14.60 -3.88
CA VAL A 65 -0.09 -13.81 -3.00
C VAL A 65 -1.16 -13.05 -3.76
N CYS A 66 -2.27 -12.74 -3.10
CA CYS A 66 -3.30 -11.88 -3.64
C CYS A 66 -2.70 -10.51 -3.93
N TYR A 67 -2.84 -10.04 -5.16
CA TYR A 67 -2.27 -8.78 -5.63
C TYR A 67 -2.74 -7.57 -4.82
N ASN A 68 -3.97 -7.63 -4.30
CA ASN A 68 -4.55 -6.59 -3.46
C ASN A 68 -4.20 -6.75 -1.97
N CYS A 69 -4.58 -7.88 -1.36
CA CYS A 69 -4.53 -8.04 0.12
C CYS A 69 -3.35 -8.86 0.64
N LEU A 70 -2.45 -9.30 -0.25
CA LEU A 70 -1.25 -10.10 0.06
C LEU A 70 -1.51 -11.47 0.72
N ARG A 71 -2.78 -11.91 0.83
CA ARG A 71 -3.11 -13.26 1.32
C ARG A 71 -2.49 -14.32 0.40
N ARG A 72 -1.75 -15.27 0.97
CA ARG A 72 -1.16 -16.37 0.20
C ARG A 72 -2.24 -17.18 -0.53
N LYS A 73 -1.91 -17.61 -1.75
CA LYS A 73 -2.72 -18.54 -2.54
C LYS A 73 -2.83 -19.87 -1.79
N PRO A 74 -4.03 -20.43 -1.63
CA PRO A 74 -4.19 -21.76 -1.04
C PRO A 74 -3.72 -22.85 -2.02
N GLY A 75 -2.88 -23.76 -1.55
CA GLY A 75 -2.38 -24.94 -2.28
C GLY A 75 -1.00 -24.79 -2.92
N GLU A 76 -0.25 -25.89 -3.04
CA GLU A 76 1.05 -25.95 -3.71
C GLU A 76 0.91 -25.96 -5.24
N GLY A 77 1.66 -25.11 -5.91
CA GLY A 77 2.36 -25.53 -7.13
C GLY A 77 1.53 -25.82 -8.39
N ARG A 78 0.45 -25.07 -8.66
CA ARG A 78 0.01 -24.90 -10.06
C ARG A 78 0.14 -23.45 -10.45
N ALA A 79 1.21 -23.18 -11.21
CA ALA A 79 1.38 -21.97 -11.98
C ALA A 79 0.14 -21.81 -12.86
N SER A 80 -0.77 -20.95 -12.42
CA SER A 80 -1.85 -20.51 -13.29
C SER A 80 -1.19 -19.61 -14.32
N SER A 81 -1.38 -19.98 -15.59
CA SER A 81 -0.90 -19.27 -16.76
C SER A 81 -1.20 -17.77 -16.67
N GLY A 82 -0.12 -16.97 -16.62
CA GLY A 82 -0.07 -15.56 -17.05
C GLY A 82 -1.08 -14.60 -16.42
N GLY A 83 -1.00 -14.35 -15.11
CA GLY A 83 -1.76 -13.25 -14.49
C GLY A 83 -1.51 -13.11 -12.99
N ASP A 84 -1.84 -11.94 -12.44
CA ASP A 84 -1.81 -11.73 -10.99
C ASP A 84 -2.98 -12.47 -10.32
N TYR A 85 -2.77 -12.96 -9.10
CA TYR A 85 -3.78 -13.69 -8.35
C TYR A 85 -4.65 -12.74 -7.50
N PHE A 86 -5.96 -13.00 -7.44
CA PHE A 86 -6.91 -12.33 -6.54
C PHE A 86 -7.67 -13.37 -5.73
N CYS A 87 -7.75 -13.22 -4.41
CA CYS A 87 -8.41 -14.19 -3.53
C CYS A 87 -9.95 -14.09 -3.52
N SER A 88 -10.52 -13.04 -4.10
CA SER A 88 -11.96 -12.81 -4.21
C SER A 88 -12.26 -11.74 -5.27
N ASP A 89 -13.50 -11.71 -5.76
CA ASP A 89 -13.96 -10.65 -6.66
C ASP A 89 -13.86 -9.27 -5.99
N ALA A 90 -14.13 -9.19 -4.69
CA ALA A 90 -13.94 -7.95 -3.94
C ALA A 90 -12.50 -7.42 -3.99
N CYS A 91 -11.48 -8.30 -3.97
CA CYS A 91 -10.09 -7.87 -4.15
C CYS A 91 -9.77 -7.44 -5.57
N ARG A 92 -10.38 -8.10 -6.58
CA ARG A 92 -10.23 -7.73 -7.99
C ARG A 92 -10.87 -6.36 -8.26
N ASP A 93 -12.11 -6.17 -7.81
CA ASP A 93 -12.87 -4.93 -8.02
C ASP A 93 -12.22 -3.75 -7.31
N HIS A 94 -11.73 -3.96 -6.08
CA HIS A 94 -11.00 -2.92 -5.34
C HIS A 94 -9.72 -2.52 -6.07
N ALA A 95 -9.00 -3.50 -6.63
CA ALA A 95 -7.72 -3.22 -7.28
C ALA A 95 -7.85 -2.72 -8.71
N LYS A 96 -9.01 -2.90 -9.35
CA LYS A 96 -9.20 -2.72 -10.79
C LYS A 96 -8.61 -1.41 -11.31
N GLY A 97 -8.94 -0.27 -10.70
CA GLY A 97 -8.51 1.04 -11.19
C GLY A 97 -6.98 1.17 -11.27
N PHE A 98 -6.28 0.88 -10.17
CA PHE A 98 -4.82 1.01 -10.13
C PHE A 98 -4.10 -0.18 -10.77
N HIS A 99 -4.71 -1.37 -10.78
CA HIS A 99 -4.21 -2.56 -11.49
C HIS A 99 -4.20 -2.35 -13.00
N ASP A 100 -5.29 -1.81 -13.55
CA ASP A 100 -5.41 -1.55 -14.99
C ASP A 100 -4.34 -0.53 -15.43
N ILE A 101 -4.07 0.51 -14.64
CA ILE A 101 -2.97 1.45 -14.92
C ILE A 101 -1.62 0.74 -14.89
N GLU A 102 -1.34 -0.03 -13.82
CA GLU A 102 -0.07 -0.75 -13.70
C GLU A 102 0.17 -1.74 -14.85
N LYS A 103 -0.88 -2.31 -15.45
CA LYS A 103 -0.73 -3.26 -16.56
C LYS A 103 -0.67 -2.64 -17.95
N ASN A 104 -1.17 -1.42 -18.11
CA ASN A 104 -1.22 -0.74 -19.41
C ASN A 104 -0.03 0.20 -19.65
N VAL A 105 0.84 0.38 -18.67
CA VAL A 105 2.05 1.21 -18.75
C VAL A 105 3.28 0.32 -18.93
N ASP A 106 4.23 0.74 -19.78
CA ASP A 106 5.50 0.05 -19.94
C ASP A 106 6.45 0.36 -18.77
N TRP A 107 6.53 -0.58 -17.83
CA TRP A 107 7.41 -0.49 -16.67
C TRP A 107 8.78 -1.12 -16.88
N SER A 108 9.13 -1.58 -18.09
CA SER A 108 10.32 -2.43 -18.30
C SER A 108 11.61 -1.81 -17.75
N LEU A 109 11.82 -0.50 -17.98
CA LEU A 109 13.00 0.20 -17.48
C LEU A 109 13.00 0.33 -15.95
N PHE A 110 11.84 0.68 -15.38
CA PHE A 110 11.65 0.81 -13.93
C PHE A 110 11.84 -0.53 -13.21
N ASP A 111 11.22 -1.59 -13.73
CA ASP A 111 11.28 -2.93 -13.18
C ASP A 111 12.71 -3.51 -13.31
N TYR A 112 13.42 -3.27 -14.42
CA TYR A 112 14.82 -3.64 -14.56
C TYR A 112 15.72 -2.94 -13.52
N HIS A 113 15.56 -1.61 -13.37
CA HIS A 113 16.31 -0.83 -12.38
C HIS A 113 16.07 -1.34 -10.95
N CYS A 114 14.81 -1.55 -10.58
CA CYS A 114 14.46 -1.97 -9.23
C CYS A 114 14.87 -3.43 -8.95
N SER A 115 14.65 -4.33 -9.91
CA SER A 115 14.99 -5.76 -9.74
C SER A 115 16.51 -6.00 -9.67
N SER A 116 17.30 -5.32 -10.51
CA SER A 116 18.76 -5.46 -10.50
C SER A 116 19.43 -4.99 -9.21
N ARG A 117 18.74 -4.16 -8.43
CA ARG A 117 19.21 -3.57 -7.16
C ARG A 117 18.44 -4.08 -5.92
N ASP A 118 17.55 -5.07 -6.06
CA ASP A 118 16.63 -5.58 -5.01
C ASP A 118 15.82 -4.47 -4.29
N LEU A 119 15.42 -3.42 -5.01
CA LEU A 119 14.67 -2.31 -4.46
C LEU A 119 13.18 -2.66 -4.34
N LYS A 120 12.61 -2.49 -3.15
CA LYS A 120 11.21 -2.89 -2.84
C LYS A 120 10.28 -1.68 -2.71
N TYR A 121 10.74 -0.61 -2.08
CA TYR A 121 9.95 0.59 -1.85
C TYR A 121 9.51 1.34 -3.12
N PRO A 122 10.31 1.39 -4.21
CA PRO A 122 9.86 2.02 -5.45
C PRO A 122 8.58 1.39 -6.01
N TYR A 123 8.38 0.08 -5.85
CA TYR A 123 7.13 -0.59 -6.26
C TYR A 123 5.92 -0.13 -5.43
N MET A 124 6.11 0.18 -4.15
CA MET A 124 5.04 0.76 -3.32
C MET A 124 4.71 2.20 -3.73
N ALA A 125 5.72 3.00 -4.06
CA ALA A 125 5.51 4.35 -4.60
C ALA A 125 4.79 4.32 -5.96
N LYS A 126 5.20 3.42 -6.86
CA LYS A 126 4.53 3.14 -8.13
C LYS A 126 3.05 2.78 -7.91
N ARG A 127 2.76 1.86 -6.98
CA ARG A 127 1.40 1.48 -6.62
C ARG A 127 0.59 2.69 -6.15
N LEU A 128 1.14 3.47 -5.22
CA LEU A 128 0.46 4.64 -4.67
C LEU A 128 0.15 5.65 -5.78
N ALA A 129 1.09 5.91 -6.68
CA ALA A 129 0.87 6.77 -7.85
C ALA A 129 -0.30 6.26 -8.70
N CYS A 130 -0.33 4.97 -9.02
CA CYS A 130 -1.44 4.36 -9.76
C CYS A 130 -2.78 4.44 -8.99
N MET A 131 -2.76 4.32 -7.66
CA MET A 131 -3.93 4.53 -6.81
C MET A 131 -4.44 5.98 -6.89
N VAL A 132 -3.56 6.97 -6.87
CA VAL A 132 -3.95 8.38 -6.99
C VAL A 132 -4.50 8.68 -8.38
N ILE A 133 -3.83 8.24 -9.45
CA ILE A 133 -4.28 8.44 -10.84
C ILE A 133 -5.66 7.82 -11.07
N SER A 134 -5.91 6.63 -10.52
CA SER A 134 -7.21 5.96 -10.63
C SER A 134 -8.29 6.51 -9.69
N GLY A 135 -7.95 7.44 -8.79
CA GLY A 135 -8.85 7.97 -7.77
C GLY A 135 -9.11 7.01 -6.60
N ALA A 136 -8.35 5.92 -6.46
CA ALA A 136 -8.42 4.98 -5.34
C ALA A 136 -7.76 5.52 -4.05
N ALA A 137 -6.88 6.53 -4.17
CA ALA A 137 -6.29 7.25 -3.04
C ALA A 137 -6.27 8.76 -3.32
N ASN A 138 -6.24 9.57 -2.27
CA ASN A 138 -5.98 11.00 -2.39
C ASN A 138 -4.47 11.25 -2.43
N ALA A 139 -4.04 12.21 -3.24
CA ALA A 139 -2.68 12.74 -3.29
C ALA A 139 -2.12 13.12 -1.91
N ASP A 140 -2.95 13.68 -1.04
CA ASP A 140 -2.56 14.16 0.29
C ASP A 140 -2.47 13.06 1.37
N CYS A 141 -2.72 11.80 1.03
CA CYS A 141 -2.88 10.72 2.01
C CYS A 141 -1.61 10.46 2.86
N LEU A 142 -0.44 10.87 2.37
CA LEU A 142 0.84 10.77 3.07
C LEU A 142 1.32 12.09 3.70
N ASN A 143 0.57 13.19 3.62
CA ASN A 143 1.01 14.49 4.17
C ASN A 143 1.32 14.42 5.66
N ILE A 144 0.65 13.54 6.40
CA ILE A 144 0.89 13.30 7.83
C ILE A 144 2.30 12.73 8.11
N LEU A 145 2.93 12.11 7.11
CA LEU A 145 4.24 11.47 7.19
C LEU A 145 5.39 12.36 6.70
N GLN A 146 5.13 13.61 6.27
CA GLN A 146 6.19 14.47 5.77
C GLN A 146 7.33 14.61 6.82
N PRO A 147 8.58 14.29 6.43
CA PRO A 147 9.68 14.19 7.38
C PRO A 147 10.15 15.55 7.89
N ALA A 148 10.71 15.53 9.10
CA ALA A 148 11.73 16.49 9.49
C ALA A 148 13.00 16.19 8.65
N LEU A 149 13.33 17.07 7.70
CA LEU A 149 14.61 17.16 6.96
C LEU A 149 15.31 15.82 6.65
N LEU A 150 15.13 15.30 5.43
CA LEU A 150 15.90 14.15 4.93
C LEU A 150 17.37 14.52 4.69
N HIS A 151 18.28 13.57 4.93
CA HIS A 151 19.70 13.73 4.62
C HIS A 151 19.94 13.73 3.09
N GLN A 152 20.87 14.58 2.62
CA GLN A 152 21.09 14.83 1.20
C GLN A 152 21.51 13.58 0.39
N GLY A 153 22.24 12.64 0.99
CA GLY A 153 22.59 11.37 0.34
C GLY A 153 21.38 10.50 0.01
N THR A 154 20.42 10.40 0.94
CA THR A 154 19.17 9.64 0.75
C THR A 154 18.29 10.28 -0.34
N LEU A 155 18.32 11.61 -0.46
CA LEU A 155 17.61 12.32 -1.52
C LEU A 155 18.17 12.02 -2.92
N ILE A 156 19.48 11.78 -3.05
CA ILE A 156 20.11 11.47 -4.34
C ILE A 156 19.73 10.06 -4.80
N GLU A 157 19.75 9.08 -3.89
CA GLU A 157 19.36 7.71 -4.23
C GLU A 157 17.91 7.67 -4.74
N MET A 158 16.97 8.28 -3.99
CA MET A 158 15.56 8.33 -4.38
C MET A 158 15.27 9.11 -5.68
N LYS A 159 16.19 9.99 -6.10
CA LYS A 159 16.01 10.83 -7.28
C LYS A 159 15.99 10.01 -8.57
N GLU A 160 16.80 8.95 -8.66
CA GLU A 160 16.84 8.10 -9.85
C GLU A 160 15.50 7.36 -10.04
N GLU A 161 14.96 6.73 -8.98
CA GLU A 161 13.67 6.03 -9.08
C GLU A 161 12.50 7.00 -9.32
N PHE A 162 12.60 8.21 -8.76
CA PHE A 162 11.65 9.27 -9.01
C PHE A 162 11.59 9.67 -10.48
N GLU A 163 12.75 9.99 -11.07
CA GLU A 163 12.83 10.39 -12.48
C GLU A 163 12.37 9.27 -13.41
N LEU A 164 12.65 8.00 -13.06
CA LEU A 164 12.14 6.84 -13.77
C LEU A 164 10.60 6.73 -13.67
N LEU A 165 10.03 6.92 -12.48
CA LEU A 165 8.58 6.88 -12.27
C LEU A 165 7.87 7.97 -13.09
N GLU A 166 8.35 9.21 -12.96
CA GLU A 166 7.79 10.39 -13.63
C GLU A 166 7.90 10.26 -15.16
N SER A 167 9.07 9.89 -15.67
CA SER A 167 9.27 9.73 -17.12
C SER A 167 8.43 8.59 -17.71
N THR A 168 8.18 7.54 -16.94
CA THR A 168 7.32 6.42 -17.35
C THR A 168 5.86 6.86 -17.46
N PHE A 169 5.34 7.58 -16.48
CA PHE A 169 3.98 8.14 -16.56
C PHE A 169 3.83 9.17 -17.68
N ARG A 170 4.82 10.05 -17.87
CA ARG A 170 4.80 11.03 -18.97
C ARG A 170 4.75 10.35 -20.34
N LYS A 171 5.56 9.29 -20.55
CA LYS A 171 5.53 8.48 -21.79
C LYS A 171 4.18 7.80 -22.01
N ALA A 172 3.49 7.42 -20.94
CA ALA A 172 2.15 6.85 -21.00
C ALA A 172 1.02 7.89 -21.19
N GLY A 173 1.36 9.19 -21.30
CA GLY A 173 0.40 10.25 -21.61
C GLY A 173 -0.38 10.80 -20.40
N PHE A 174 0.07 10.52 -19.17
CA PHE A 174 -0.50 11.14 -17.98
C PHE A 174 -0.04 12.60 -17.84
N GLN A 175 -0.97 13.52 -17.53
CA GLN A 175 -0.73 14.96 -17.44
C GLN A 175 0.20 15.32 -16.26
N GLU A 176 1.03 16.36 -16.42
CA GLU A 176 1.98 16.85 -15.41
C GLU A 176 1.31 17.21 -14.07
N GLU A 177 0.08 17.74 -14.12
CA GLU A 177 -0.69 18.15 -12.94
C GLU A 177 -0.97 16.95 -12.00
N ILE A 178 -1.12 15.75 -12.56
CA ILE A 178 -1.37 14.53 -11.79
C ILE A 178 -0.05 14.01 -11.19
N THR A 179 1.06 14.05 -11.92
CA THR A 179 2.39 13.68 -11.39
C THR A 179 2.89 14.64 -10.32
N THR A 180 2.55 15.93 -10.40
CA THR A 180 2.93 16.94 -9.39
C THR A 180 2.13 16.80 -8.09
N CYS A 181 0.91 16.27 -8.14
CA CYS A 181 0.11 16.00 -6.94
C CYS A 181 0.48 14.68 -6.24
N ILE A 182 1.03 13.71 -6.96
CA ILE A 182 1.40 12.39 -6.41
C ILE A 182 2.67 12.47 -5.56
N LEU A 183 3.45 13.56 -5.70
CA LEU A 183 4.86 13.61 -5.36
C LEU A 183 5.25 14.91 -4.64
#